data_AF-A0AAW7XD62-F1
#
_entry.id   AF-A0AAW7XD62-F1
#
_cell.length_a   1.000
_cell.length_b   1.000
_cell.length_c   1.000
_cell.angle_alpha   90.00
_cell.angle_beta   90.00
_cell.angle_gamma   90.00
#
_symmetry.space_group_name_H-M   'P 1'
#
loop_
_entity.id
_entity.type
_entity.pdbx_description
1 polymer ?
#
loop_
_entity_poly.entity_id
_entity_poly.type
_entity_poly.pdbx_seq_one_letter_code
_entity_poly.pdbx_strand_id
1 'polypeptide(L)' 'DYASGTNHTLPTNGYARMYSGVNLDAFTKKITYQKITAEGIQNIGPAIELMAAAEGLDAHKNAVTLRLNSIK' A
#
# COMPACT_ATOMS: atom_id res chain seq x y z
N ASP A 1 -33.40 11.41 -3.36
CA ASP A 1 -33.32 10.66 -4.64
C ASP A 1 -32.97 11.51 -5.84
N TYR A 2 -33.73 12.58 -6.13
CA TYR A 2 -33.70 13.12 -7.49
C TYR A 2 -32.79 14.35 -7.72
N ALA A 3 -32.80 15.36 -6.85
CA ALA A 3 -32.24 16.68 -7.23
C ALA A 3 -31.18 17.25 -6.27
N SER A 4 -30.81 16.53 -5.21
CA SER A 4 -29.81 17.02 -4.24
C SER A 4 -28.36 16.83 -4.70
N GLY A 5 -28.11 15.99 -5.72
CA GLY A 5 -26.79 15.69 -6.27
C GLY A 5 -26.08 14.46 -5.68
N THR A 6 -26.55 13.91 -4.56
CA THR A 6 -26.04 12.65 -3.99
C THR A 6 -26.49 11.45 -4.82
N ASN A 7 -25.65 10.42 -4.94
CA ASN A 7 -26.08 9.17 -5.57
C ASN A 7 -26.99 8.38 -4.61
N HIS A 8 -28.21 8.06 -5.05
CA HIS A 8 -29.17 7.28 -4.25
C HIS A 8 -28.95 5.75 -4.33
N THR A 9 -27.96 5.29 -5.09
CA THR A 9 -27.57 3.86 -5.12
C THR A 9 -26.74 3.55 -3.88
N LEU A 10 -27.41 3.03 -2.85
CA LEU A 10 -26.84 2.79 -1.53
C LEU A 10 -26.84 1.29 -1.16
N PRO A 11 -25.89 0.84 -0.31
CA PRO A 11 -25.86 -0.53 0.19
C PRO A 11 -27.03 -0.81 1.14
N THR A 12 -27.70 -1.96 0.95
CA THR A 12 -28.87 -2.40 1.74
C THR A 12 -28.53 -3.63 2.59
N ASN A 13 -29.51 -4.24 3.27
CA ASN A 13 -29.34 -5.48 4.06
C ASN A 13 -28.18 -5.45 5.09
N GLY A 14 -27.94 -4.29 5.71
CA GLY A 14 -26.87 -4.09 6.71
C GLY A 14 -25.46 -3.85 6.15
N TYR A 15 -25.29 -3.84 4.83
CA TYR A 15 -23.99 -3.60 4.19
C TYR A 15 -23.45 -2.17 4.36
N ALA A 16 -24.29 -1.22 4.76
CA ALA A 16 -23.85 0.13 5.14
C ALA A 16 -22.83 0.14 6.30
N ARG A 17 -22.66 -0.97 7.05
CA ARG A 17 -21.60 -1.12 8.06
C ARG A 17 -20.19 -1.26 7.47
N MET A 18 -20.07 -1.67 6.21
CA MET A 18 -18.78 -2.00 5.58
C MET A 18 -18.58 -1.31 4.23
N TYR A 19 -19.66 -0.91 3.56
CA TYR A 19 -19.62 -0.36 2.20
C TYR A 19 -20.23 1.04 2.15
N SER A 20 -19.67 1.87 1.26
CA SER A 20 -20.19 3.19 0.92
C SER A 20 -21.25 3.12 -0.16
N GLY A 21 -22.08 4.17 -0.28
CA GLY A 21 -22.88 4.41 -1.48
C GLY A 21 -22.01 4.62 -2.71
N VAL A 22 -22.59 4.38 -3.89
CA VAL A 22 -21.88 4.55 -5.17
C VAL A 22 -21.39 5.99 -5.32
N ASN A 23 -20.11 6.14 -5.65
CA ASN A 23 -19.46 7.42 -5.89
C ASN A 23 -18.33 7.23 -6.93
N LEU A 24 -17.56 8.26 -7.22
CA LEU A 24 -16.51 8.20 -8.25
C LEU A 24 -15.41 7.15 -7.95
N ASP A 25 -15.09 6.89 -6.68
CA ASP A 25 -14.11 5.87 -6.30
C ASP A 25 -14.57 4.46 -6.72
N ALA A 26 -15.87 4.21 -6.86
CA ALA A 26 -16.39 2.93 -7.36
C ALA A 26 -15.98 2.64 -8.81
N PHE A 27 -15.59 3.66 -9.56
CA PHE A 27 -15.17 3.57 -10.96
C PHE A 27 -13.67 3.84 -11.15
N THR A 28 -12.94 4.05 -10.05
CA THR A 28 -11.51 4.40 -10.07
C THR A 28 -10.69 3.30 -9.42
N LYS A 29 -9.49 3.03 -9.93
CA LYS A 29 -8.51 2.15 -9.27
C LYS A 29 -7.37 2.97 -8.67
N LYS A 30 -7.10 2.77 -7.39
CA LYS A 30 -5.99 3.40 -6.66
C LYS A 30 -4.72 2.58 -6.90
N ILE A 31 -3.69 3.19 -7.49
CA ILE A 31 -2.38 2.56 -7.72
C ILE A 31 -1.37 3.23 -6.80
N THR A 32 -0.68 2.44 -5.98
CA THR A 32 0.38 2.95 -5.09
C THR A 32 1.73 2.96 -5.80
N TYR A 33 2.54 3.98 -5.55
CA TYR A 33 3.89 4.12 -6.08
C TYR A 33 4.86 4.45 -4.93
N GLN A 34 6.06 3.87 -4.98
CA GLN A 34 7.10 4.09 -3.98
C GLN A 34 8.43 4.35 -4.69
N LYS A 35 9.18 5.34 -4.19
CA LYS A 35 10.54 5.66 -4.60
C LYS A 35 11.35 5.95 -3.35
N ILE A 36 12.54 5.39 -3.27
CA ILE A 36 13.45 5.57 -2.13
C ILE A 36 14.78 6.15 -2.60
N THR A 37 15.32 7.07 -1.82
CA THR A 37 16.67 7.63 -2.04
C THR A 37 17.74 6.69 -1.48
N ALA A 38 19.00 6.95 -1.81
CA ALA A 38 20.14 6.22 -1.23
C ALA A 38 20.18 6.33 0.31
N GLU A 39 20.02 7.54 0.85
CA GLU A 39 19.90 7.78 2.28
C GLU A 39 18.67 7.07 2.88
N GLY A 40 17.53 7.11 2.17
CA GLY A 40 16.31 6.44 2.61
C GLY A 40 16.51 4.93 2.79
N ILE A 41 17.13 4.25 1.82
CA ILE A 41 17.37 2.81 1.91
C ILE A 41 18.42 2.47 2.98
N GLN A 42 19.40 3.34 3.22
CA GLN A 42 20.34 3.18 4.35
C GLN A 42 19.62 3.25 5.70
N ASN A 43 18.62 4.13 5.83
CA ASN A 43 17.86 4.31 7.07
C ASN A 43 16.92 3.15 7.37
N ILE A 44 16.17 2.64 6.37
CA ILE A 44 15.18 1.58 6.60
C ILE A 44 15.69 0.17 6.27
N GLY A 45 16.77 0.05 5.50
CA GLY A 45 17.34 -1.21 5.03
C GLY A 45 17.66 -2.21 6.14
N PRO A 46 18.31 -1.81 7.24
CA PRO A 46 18.60 -2.72 8.36
C PRO A 46 17.34 -3.35 8.97
N ALA A 47 16.25 -2.58 9.08
CA ALA A 47 14.98 -3.09 9.57
C ALA A 47 14.35 -4.09 8.58
N ILE A 48 14.43 -3.81 7.27
CA ILE A 48 13.93 -4.73 6.23
C ILE A 48 14.70 -6.04 6.23
N GLU A 49 16.03 -6.00 6.37
CA GLU A 49 16.85 -7.22 6.45
C GLU A 49 16.52 -8.06 7.68
N LEU A 50 16.31 -7.42 8.84
CA LEU A 50 15.94 -8.12 10.07
C LEU A 50 14.57 -8.80 9.94
N MET A 51 13.58 -8.10 9.38
CA MET A 51 12.25 -8.65 9.14
C MET A 51 12.30 -9.80 8.14
N ALA A 52 12.97 -9.61 7.01
CA ALA A 52 13.10 -10.65 5.98
C ALA A 52 13.84 -11.88 6.51
N ALA A 53 14.85 -11.71 7.36
CA ALA A 53 15.54 -12.82 8.03
C ALA A 53 14.61 -13.57 9.00
N ALA A 54 13.82 -12.84 9.80
CA ALA A 54 12.86 -13.43 10.73
C ALA A 54 11.75 -14.23 10.01
N GLU A 55 11.37 -13.80 8.81
CA GLU A 55 10.38 -14.46 7.96
C GLU A 55 10.97 -15.59 7.07
N GLY A 56 12.29 -15.80 7.09
CA GLY A 56 12.96 -16.78 6.24
C GLY A 56 12.98 -16.42 4.74
N LEU A 57 12.84 -15.14 4.41
CA LEU A 57 12.79 -14.62 3.05
C LEU A 57 14.17 -14.16 2.57
N ASP A 58 15.09 -15.10 2.39
CA ASP A 58 16.49 -14.82 2.06
C ASP A 58 16.67 -13.98 0.78
N ALA A 59 15.84 -14.21 -0.24
CA ALA A 59 15.89 -13.41 -1.48
C ALA A 59 15.54 -11.93 -1.25
N HIS A 60 14.58 -11.65 -0.37
CA HIS A 60 14.17 -10.28 -0.04
C HIS A 60 15.28 -9.57 0.76
N LYS A 61 15.85 -10.28 1.75
CA LYS A 61 17.02 -9.78 2.50
C LYS A 61 18.18 -9.46 1.56
N ASN A 62 18.58 -10.43 0.73
CA ASN A 62 19.72 -10.28 -0.18
C ASN A 62 19.54 -9.12 -1.16
N ALA A 63 18.31 -8.88 -1.64
CA ALA A 63 18.03 -7.74 -2.50
C ALA A 63 18.34 -6.39 -1.82
N VAL A 64 18.10 -6.27 -0.52
CA VAL A 64 18.46 -5.08 0.27
C VAL A 64 19.96 -5.04 0.55
N THR A 65 20.56 -6.15 0.97
CA THR A 65 21.99 -6.25 1.28
C THR A 65 22.87 -5.83 0.11
N LEU A 66 22.55 -6.28 -1.10
CA LEU A 66 23.30 -5.90 -2.32
C LEU A 66 23.26 -4.38 -2.56
N ARG A 67 22.11 -3.74 -2.33
CA ARG A 67 21.96 -2.29 -2.51
C ARG A 67 22.70 -1.52 -1.44
N LEU A 68 22.58 -1.91 -0.17
CA LEU A 68 23.30 -1.28 0.93
C LEU A 68 24.82 -1.37 0.73
N ASN A 69 25.31 -2.51 0.26
CA ASN A 69 26.73 -2.70 -0.04
C ASN A 69 27.21 -1.88 -1.25
N SER A 70 26.34 -1.60 -2.23
CA SER A 70 26.71 -0.75 -3.39
C SER A 70 26.75 0.75 -3.10
N ILE A 71 26.20 1.18 -1.95
CA ILE A 71 26.11 2.59 -1.55
C ILE A 71 27.10 2.90 -0.40
N LYS A 72 27.64 1.87 0.25
CA LYS A 72 28.80 1.99 1.15
C LYS A 72 30.06 2.36 0.37
#